data_AF-A0AAE1F4D2-F1
#
_entry.id   AF-A0AAE1F4D2-F1
#
_cell.length_a   1.000
_cell.length_b   1.000
_cell.length_c   1.000
_cell.angle_alpha   90.00
_cell.angle_beta   90.00
_cell.angle_gamma   90.00
#
_symmetry.space_group_name_H-M   'P 1'
#
loop_
_entity.id
_entity.type
_entity.pdbx_description
1 polymer ?
#
loop_
_entity_poly.entity_id
_entity_poly.type
_entity_poly.pdbx_seq_one_letter_code
_entity_poly.pdbx_strand_id
1 'polypeptide(L)'
;MADYGSFVPDALRNSQNPTLAVLGENLFLDSDMTPEDPYKALIEGVLNGTHALLVSRDYLRFTQSKKNITRSTYLMEEKLYKNYMSWFLPQHTPYTATFSHHMTLLLETGILAKLYRDHVGTLITHDTKVRGDGVLNLSHLQGAFILLVLGLGVAFLALLLEKLTNSTTPSTTSP
;
A
#
# COMPACT_ATOMS: atom_id res chain seq x y z
N MET A 1 -15.66 -2.79 1.27
CA MET A 1 -14.80 -1.59 1.14
C MET A 1 -15.61 -0.43 1.68
N ALA A 2 -15.06 0.43 2.55
CA ALA A 2 -15.85 1.44 3.25
C ALA A 2 -15.57 2.88 2.76
N ASP A 3 -16.62 3.68 2.54
CA ASP A 3 -16.55 5.12 2.22
C ASP A 3 -17.28 5.97 3.27
N TYR A 4 -16.94 7.25 3.35
CA TYR A 4 -17.48 8.25 4.28
C TYR A 4 -18.54 9.17 3.64
N GLY A 5 -18.67 9.16 2.32
CA GLY A 5 -19.68 9.92 1.59
C GLY A 5 -20.78 9.03 1.04
N SER A 6 -22.03 9.47 1.11
CA SER A 6 -23.12 8.78 0.40
C SER A 6 -22.95 8.78 -1.13
N PHE A 7 -22.06 9.62 -1.65
CA PHE A 7 -21.91 9.87 -3.07
C PHE A 7 -21.12 8.78 -3.83
N VAL A 8 -20.03 8.24 -3.29
CA VAL A 8 -19.15 7.36 -4.09
C VAL A 8 -19.79 5.99 -4.36
N PRO A 9 -20.42 5.31 -3.38
CA PRO A 9 -21.09 4.04 -3.67
C PRO A 9 -22.15 4.20 -4.77
N ASP A 10 -22.98 5.24 -4.66
CA ASP A 10 -24.04 5.50 -5.63
C ASP A 10 -23.49 5.93 -7.00
N ALA A 11 -22.43 6.73 -7.04
CA ALA A 11 -21.77 7.09 -8.29
C ALA A 11 -21.13 5.89 -8.99
N LEU A 12 -20.56 4.95 -8.22
CA LEU A 12 -19.98 3.71 -8.75
C LEU A 12 -21.06 2.77 -9.29
N ARG A 13 -22.16 2.56 -8.55
CA ARG A 13 -23.29 1.72 -8.98
C ARG A 13 -23.91 2.21 -10.30
N ASN A 14 -24.00 3.53 -10.47
CA ASN A 14 -24.53 4.16 -11.68
C ASN A 14 -23.49 4.34 -12.80
N SER A 15 -22.27 3.80 -12.66
CA SER A 15 -21.24 3.92 -13.69
C SER A 15 -21.58 3.09 -14.93
N GLN A 16 -21.27 3.62 -16.12
CA GLN A 16 -21.35 2.86 -17.38
C GLN A 16 -20.29 1.76 -17.47
N ASN A 17 -19.28 1.79 -16.61
CA ASN A 17 -18.26 0.76 -16.55
C ASN A 17 -18.72 -0.39 -15.64
N PRO A 18 -18.89 -1.62 -16.16
CA PRO A 18 -19.43 -2.74 -15.39
C PRO A 18 -18.55 -3.12 -14.19
N THR A 19 -17.23 -2.95 -14.29
CA THR A 19 -16.31 -3.23 -13.18
C THR A 19 -16.49 -2.26 -12.03
N LEU A 20 -16.73 -0.97 -12.34
CA LEU A 20 -16.99 0.05 -11.32
C LEU A 20 -18.37 -0.13 -10.69
N ALA A 21 -19.37 -0.54 -11.47
CA ALA A 21 -20.70 -0.88 -10.95
C ALA A 21 -20.63 -2.03 -9.93
N VAL A 22 -19.93 -3.11 -10.27
CA VAL A 22 -19.69 -4.23 -9.34
C VAL A 22 -18.93 -3.77 -8.09
N LEU A 23 -17.96 -2.86 -8.21
CA LEU A 23 -17.28 -2.29 -7.06
C LEU A 23 -18.24 -1.51 -6.16
N GLY A 24 -19.15 -0.72 -6.74
CA GLY A 24 -20.17 0.04 -6.03
C GLY A 24 -21.18 -0.83 -5.27
N GLU A 25 -21.54 -2.01 -5.78
CA GLU A 25 -22.38 -2.99 -5.07
C GLU A 25 -21.68 -3.56 -3.83
N ASN A 26 -20.35 -3.74 -3.90
CA ASN A 26 -19.54 -4.27 -2.80
C ASN A 26 -18.99 -3.18 -1.86
N LEU A 27 -19.27 -1.90 -2.16
CA LEU A 27 -18.90 -0.76 -1.34
C LEU A 27 -20.05 -0.50 -0.35
N PHE A 28 -19.72 -0.48 0.94
CA PHE A 28 -20.69 -0.22 1.99
C PHE A 28 -20.28 1.02 2.78
N LEU A 29 -21.25 1.70 3.34
CA LEU A 29 -21.01 2.79 4.29
C LEU A 29 -21.07 2.19 5.68
N ASP A 30 -20.10 2.54 6.52
CA ASP A 30 -20.14 2.11 7.92
C ASP A 30 -21.26 2.86 8.65
N SER A 31 -22.09 2.14 9.38
CA SER A 31 -23.17 2.71 10.18
C SER A 31 -22.68 3.18 11.55
N ASP A 32 -21.52 2.71 12.01
CA ASP A 32 -21.07 2.85 13.39
C ASP A 32 -20.00 3.95 13.55
N MET A 33 -20.12 5.03 12.78
CA MET A 33 -19.18 6.15 12.84
C MET A 33 -19.39 6.96 14.12
N THR A 34 -18.33 7.06 14.94
CA THR A 34 -18.31 7.97 16.10
C THR A 34 -17.69 9.32 15.72
N PRO A 35 -18.16 10.45 16.30
CA PRO A 35 -17.59 11.78 15.99
C PRO A 35 -16.11 11.93 16.35
N GLU A 36 -15.63 11.15 17.33
CA GLU A 36 -14.28 11.25 17.89
C GLU A 36 -13.22 10.53 17.06
N ASP A 37 -13.55 9.35 16.52
CA ASP A 37 -12.72 8.61 15.56
C ASP A 37 -13.65 7.83 14.60
N PRO A 38 -14.14 8.47 13.52
CA PRO A 38 -15.15 7.90 12.64
C PRO A 38 -14.68 6.65 11.88
N TYR A 39 -13.38 6.34 11.91
CA TYR A 39 -12.79 5.22 11.19
C TYR A 39 -12.16 4.18 12.10
N LYS A 40 -12.35 4.27 13.42
CA LYS A 40 -11.67 3.36 14.37
C LYS A 40 -11.90 1.89 14.03
N ALA A 41 -13.16 1.48 13.91
CA ALA A 41 -13.55 0.11 13.59
C ALA A 41 -13.04 -0.33 12.20
N LEU A 42 -13.17 0.55 11.21
CA LEU A 42 -12.71 0.27 9.84
C LEU A 42 -11.19 0.09 9.76
N ILE A 43 -10.42 0.86 10.52
CA ILE A 43 -8.96 0.74 10.58
C ILE A 43 -8.56 -0.59 11.23
N GLU A 44 -9.25 -1.01 12.29
CA GLU A 44 -9.04 -2.34 12.88
C GLU A 44 -9.35 -3.45 11.86
N GLY A 45 -10.43 -3.31 11.08
CA GLY A 45 -10.74 -4.20 9.96
C GLY A 45 -9.64 -4.26 8.90
N VAL A 46 -9.03 -3.12 8.55
CA VAL A 46 -7.89 -3.05 7.62
C VAL A 46 -6.67 -3.77 8.19
N LEU A 47 -6.36 -3.57 9.48
CA LEU A 47 -5.24 -4.25 10.14
C LEU A 47 -5.44 -5.76 10.24
N ASN A 48 -6.68 -6.20 10.39
CA ASN A 48 -7.05 -7.62 10.39
C ASN A 48 -7.11 -8.22 8.97
N GLY A 49 -6.82 -7.44 7.92
CA GLY A 49 -6.82 -7.90 6.53
C GLY A 49 -8.21 -8.22 5.97
N THR A 50 -9.28 -7.78 6.64
CA THR A 50 -10.67 -8.06 6.27
C THR A 50 -11.31 -6.94 5.45
N HIS A 51 -10.77 -5.72 5.58
CA HIS A 51 -11.36 -4.52 4.99
C HIS A 51 -10.34 -3.73 4.15
N ALA A 52 -10.87 -3.02 3.16
CA ALA A 52 -10.20 -1.94 2.47
C ALA A 52 -10.98 -0.64 2.71
N LEU A 53 -10.25 0.45 2.96
CA LEU A 53 -10.82 1.75 3.29
C LEU A 53 -10.63 2.72 2.12
N LEU A 54 -11.70 3.41 1.75
CA LEU A 54 -11.70 4.44 0.72
C LEU A 54 -11.97 5.80 1.35
N VAL A 55 -10.93 6.62 1.47
CA VAL A 55 -11.00 7.98 2.04
C VAL A 55 -10.00 8.88 1.28
N SER A 56 -10.06 10.19 1.48
CA SER A 56 -9.07 11.13 0.94
C SER A 56 -7.64 10.72 1.33
N ARG A 57 -6.72 10.83 0.35
CA ARG A 57 -5.33 10.36 0.49
C ARG A 57 -4.61 11.01 1.67
N ASP A 58 -4.83 12.30 1.87
CA ASP A 58 -4.14 13.05 2.93
C ASP A 58 -4.62 12.62 4.32
N TYR A 59 -5.91 12.31 4.47
CA TYR A 59 -6.45 11.76 5.70
C TYR A 59 -5.92 10.35 5.98
N LEU A 60 -5.83 9.49 4.96
CA LEU A 60 -5.23 8.16 5.10
C LEU A 60 -3.77 8.23 5.53
N ARG A 61 -2.98 9.14 4.95
CA ARG A 61 -1.57 9.38 5.34
C ARG A 61 -1.45 9.86 6.78
N PHE A 62 -2.27 10.84 7.16
CA PHE A 62 -2.34 11.33 8.54
C PHE A 62 -2.67 10.19 9.51
N THR A 63 -3.67 9.38 9.18
CA THR A 63 -4.12 8.26 10.01
C THR A 63 -3.05 7.17 10.14
N GLN A 64 -2.36 6.83 9.05
CA GLN A 64 -1.24 5.90 9.07
C GLN A 64 -0.13 6.36 10.00
N SER A 65 0.26 7.63 9.90
CA SER A 65 1.29 8.23 10.74
C SER A 65 0.86 8.31 12.21
N LYS A 66 -0.34 8.83 12.48
CA LYS A 66 -0.89 8.97 13.84
C LYS A 66 -1.01 7.63 14.57
N LYS A 67 -1.44 6.57 13.88
CA LYS A 67 -1.60 5.22 14.46
C LYS A 67 -0.35 4.35 14.32
N ASN A 68 0.72 4.85 13.70
CA ASN A 68 1.96 4.13 13.42
C ASN A 68 1.75 2.79 12.67
N ILE A 69 0.86 2.80 11.67
CA ILE A 69 0.47 1.62 10.87
C ILE A 69 0.98 1.70 9.42
N THR A 70 1.89 2.62 9.13
CA THR A 70 2.50 2.81 7.80
C THR A 70 3.15 1.53 7.24
N ARG A 71 3.63 0.64 8.13
CA ARG A 71 4.28 -0.62 7.76
C ARG A 71 3.31 -1.76 7.45
N SER A 72 2.15 -1.77 8.11
CA SER A 72 1.15 -2.84 8.00
C SER A 72 0.08 -2.54 6.95
N THR A 73 0.04 -1.30 6.45
CA THR A 73 -1.00 -0.86 5.51
C THR A 73 -0.38 -0.25 4.26
N TYR A 74 -1.07 -0.40 3.13
CA TYR A 74 -0.63 0.12 1.83
C TYR A 74 -1.66 1.11 1.31
N LEU A 75 -1.20 2.27 0.85
CA LEU A 75 -2.05 3.24 0.15
C LEU A 75 -1.87 3.06 -1.35
N MET A 76 -2.97 2.75 -2.04
CA MET A 76 -2.97 2.70 -3.50
C MET A 76 -2.65 4.07 -4.08
N GLU A 77 -1.83 4.11 -5.14
CA GLU A 77 -1.47 5.36 -5.81
C GLU A 77 -2.60 5.91 -6.67
N GLU A 78 -3.40 5.00 -7.23
CA GLU A 78 -4.51 5.31 -8.11
C GLU A 78 -5.64 6.00 -7.35
N LYS A 79 -6.10 7.12 -7.91
CA LYS A 79 -7.26 7.85 -7.39
C LYS A 79 -8.50 7.41 -8.19
N LEU A 80 -9.54 6.96 -7.49
CA LEU A 80 -10.81 6.62 -8.12
C LEU A 80 -11.49 7.84 -8.75
N TYR A 81 -11.36 9.01 -8.13
CA TYR A 81 -11.86 10.27 -8.66
C TYR A 81 -11.04 11.45 -8.15
N LYS A 82 -11.15 12.58 -8.86
CA LYS A 82 -10.57 13.85 -8.41
C LYS A 82 -11.57 14.54 -7.48
N ASN A 83 -11.16 14.83 -6.26
CA ASN A 83 -11.91 15.68 -5.35
C ASN A 83 -11.25 17.06 -5.30
N TYR A 84 -12.08 18.11 -5.26
CA TYR A 84 -11.65 19.49 -5.16
C TYR A 84 -12.25 20.10 -3.90
N MET A 85 -11.40 20.68 -3.06
CA MET A 85 -11.88 21.47 -1.92
C MET A 85 -12.43 22.79 -2.46
N SER A 86 -13.67 23.11 -2.13
CA SER A 86 -14.33 24.36 -2.51
C SER A 86 -14.88 25.08 -1.29
N TRP A 87 -14.91 26.41 -1.35
CA TRP A 87 -15.59 27.23 -0.36
C TRP A 87 -16.98 27.57 -0.84
N PHE A 88 -17.97 27.29 0.00
CA PHE A 88 -19.35 27.68 -0.23
C PHE A 88 -19.55 29.10 0.28
N LEU A 89 -19.96 30.00 -0.61
CA LEU A 89 -20.27 31.38 -0.30
C LEU A 89 -21.78 31.62 -0.42
N PRO A 90 -22.37 32.56 0.35
CA PRO A 90 -23.77 32.93 0.20
C PRO A 90 -24.08 33.35 -1.24
N GLN A 91 -25.27 32.95 -1.72
CA GLN A 91 -25.72 33.30 -3.06
C GLN A 91 -25.74 34.84 -3.21
N HIS A 92 -25.26 35.32 -4.36
CA HIS A 92 -25.15 36.76 -4.67
C HIS A 92 -24.22 37.58 -3.75
N THR A 93 -23.29 36.95 -3.02
CA THR A 93 -22.29 37.71 -2.29
C THR A 93 -21.41 38.54 -3.25
N PRO A 94 -21.16 39.83 -2.94
CA PRO A 94 -20.27 40.66 -3.75
C PRO A 94 -18.80 40.22 -3.63
N TYR A 95 -18.47 39.40 -2.63
CA TYR A 95 -17.10 39.02 -2.30
C TYR A 95 -16.54 37.89 -3.17
N THR A 96 -17.36 37.23 -4.00
CA THR A 96 -16.91 36.07 -4.80
C THR A 96 -15.70 36.43 -5.67
N ALA A 97 -15.75 37.54 -6.41
CA ALA A 97 -14.67 37.95 -7.30
C ALA A 97 -13.38 38.28 -6.53
N THR A 98 -13.50 39.03 -5.43
CA THR A 98 -12.38 39.37 -4.56
C THR A 98 -11.75 38.13 -3.94
N PHE A 99 -12.56 37.21 -3.42
CA PHE A 99 -12.09 35.97 -2.82
C PHE A 99 -11.39 35.08 -3.84
N SER A 100 -11.99 34.86 -5.02
CA SER A 100 -11.38 34.09 -6.10
C SER A 100 -10.05 34.69 -6.55
N HIS A 101 -9.96 36.01 -6.71
CA HIS A 101 -8.72 36.68 -7.10
C HIS A 101 -7.58 36.43 -6.10
N HIS A 102 -7.83 36.64 -4.81
CA HIS A 102 -6.80 36.42 -3.78
C HIS A 102 -6.45 34.94 -3.60
N MET A 103 -7.42 34.03 -3.75
CA MET A 103 -7.13 32.59 -3.74
C MET A 103 -6.22 32.18 -4.90
N THR A 104 -6.45 32.71 -6.09
CA THR A 104 -5.56 32.50 -7.25
C THR A 104 -4.16 33.02 -6.95
N LEU A 105 -4.04 34.24 -6.40
CA LEU A 105 -2.74 34.79 -6.02
C LEU A 105 -2.01 33.91 -5.00
N LEU A 106 -2.69 33.38 -3.97
CA LEU A 106 -2.09 32.47 -2.99
C LEU A 106 -1.58 31.17 -3.62
N LEU A 107 -2.25 30.69 -4.66
CA LEU A 107 -1.86 29.50 -5.41
C LEU A 107 -0.66 29.80 -6.32
N GLU A 108 -0.73 30.88 -7.10
CA GLU A 108 0.31 31.29 -8.05
C GLU A 108 1.64 31.66 -7.36
N THR A 109 1.55 32.33 -6.21
CA THR A 109 2.73 32.65 -5.38
C THR A 109 3.30 31.45 -4.63
N GLY A 110 2.60 30.31 -4.64
CA GLY A 110 3.00 29.09 -3.93
C GLY A 110 2.84 29.16 -2.41
N ILE A 111 2.25 30.23 -1.87
CA ILE A 111 2.00 30.38 -0.42
C ILE A 111 1.13 29.23 0.08
N LEU A 112 0.08 28.86 -0.66
CA LEU A 112 -0.79 27.75 -0.28
C LEU A 112 -0.03 26.42 -0.24
N ALA A 113 0.84 26.16 -1.22
CA ALA A 113 1.65 24.95 -1.27
C ALA A 113 2.68 24.90 -0.13
N LYS A 114 3.23 26.05 0.28
CA LYS A 114 4.11 26.15 1.44
C LYS A 114 3.35 25.84 2.73
N LEU A 115 2.22 26.54 2.98
CA LEU A 115 1.39 26.32 4.16
C LEU A 115 0.94 24.87 4.29
N TYR A 116 0.51 24.27 3.17
CA TYR A 116 0.14 22.85 3.12
C TYR A 116 1.31 21.95 3.55
N ARG A 117 2.50 22.16 2.96
CA ARG A 117 3.69 21.35 3.27
C ARG A 117 4.14 21.51 4.72
N ASP A 118 4.13 22.73 5.23
CA ASP A 118 4.49 23.04 6.61
C ASP A 118 3.52 22.34 7.57
N HIS A 119 2.21 22.46 7.31
CA HIS A 119 1.19 21.80 8.12
C HIS A 119 1.29 20.27 8.07
N VAL A 120 1.39 19.68 6.88
CA VAL A 120 1.55 18.23 6.73
C VAL A 120 2.85 17.74 7.35
N GLY A 121 3.95 18.49 7.22
CA GLY A 121 5.24 18.17 7.84
C GLY A 121 5.17 18.18 9.37
N THR A 122 4.32 19.01 9.99
CA THR A 122 4.09 18.97 11.44
C THR A 122 3.24 17.78 11.88
N LEU A 123 2.35 17.28 11.01
CA LEU A 123 1.41 16.21 11.34
C LEU A 123 1.93 14.81 11.04
N ILE A 124 2.77 14.67 10.02
CA ILE A 124 3.30 13.39 9.55
C ILE A 124 4.76 13.31 9.95
N THR A 125 5.06 12.52 10.97
CA THR A 125 6.44 12.09 11.24
C THR A 125 6.90 11.26 10.04
N HIS A 126 7.93 11.73 9.34
CA HIS A 126 8.55 10.98 8.26
C HIS A 126 9.20 9.72 8.84
N ASP A 127 8.49 8.60 8.71
CA ASP A 127 9.04 7.28 9.01
C ASP A 127 10.00 6.94 7.85
N THR A 128 11.26 7.36 7.98
CA THR A 128 12.32 7.21 6.97
C THR A 128 12.77 5.76 6.77
N LYS A 129 12.15 4.80 7.46
CA LYS A 129 12.49 3.39 7.37
C LYS A 129 11.82 2.78 6.14
N VAL A 130 12.55 2.83 5.03
CA VAL A 130 12.28 2.11 3.78
C VAL A 130 11.88 0.66 4.10
N ARG A 131 10.84 0.17 3.43
CA ARG A 131 10.34 -1.21 3.57
C ARG A 131 11.46 -2.16 3.12
N GLY A 132 11.98 -2.91 4.08
CA GLY A 132 13.16 -3.73 3.94
C GLY A 132 14.17 -3.31 4.98
N ASP A 133 14.22 -4.03 6.10
CA ASP A 133 15.47 -4.09 6.85
C ASP A 133 16.51 -4.53 5.81
N GLY A 134 17.39 -3.62 5.37
CA GLY A 134 18.47 -3.90 4.39
C GLY A 134 19.51 -4.89 4.93
N VAL A 135 19.13 -5.68 5.93
CA VAL A 135 19.87 -6.73 6.57
C VAL A 135 19.50 -8.00 5.81
N LEU A 136 20.41 -8.49 4.97
CA LEU A 136 20.31 -9.83 4.40
C LEU A 136 20.18 -10.83 5.55
N ASN A 137 19.00 -11.39 5.73
CA ASN A 137 18.79 -12.47 6.69
C ASN A 137 19.26 -13.80 6.09
N LEU A 138 19.70 -14.71 6.95
CA LEU A 138 20.16 -16.05 6.57
C LEU A 138 19.08 -16.84 5.78
N SER A 139 17.80 -16.51 5.99
CA SER A 139 16.67 -17.06 5.24
C SER A 139 16.76 -16.78 3.73
N HIS A 140 17.33 -15.65 3.32
CA HIS A 140 17.52 -15.33 1.90
C HIS A 140 18.65 -16.15 1.25
N LEU A 141 19.57 -16.73 2.05
CA LEU A 141 20.68 -17.56 1.58
C LEU A 141 20.40 -19.07 1.71
N GLN A 142 19.24 -19.45 2.24
CA GLN A 142 18.87 -20.85 2.50
C GLN A 142 18.91 -21.71 1.23
N GLY A 143 18.48 -21.16 0.09
CA GLY A 143 18.52 -21.88 -1.19
C GLY A 143 19.93 -22.28 -1.63
N ALA A 144 20.93 -21.40 -1.41
CA ALA A 144 22.32 -21.69 -1.75
C ALA A 144 22.91 -22.81 -0.88
N PHE A 145 22.57 -22.85 0.42
CA PHE A 145 23.00 -23.91 1.32
C PHE A 145 22.34 -25.26 1.01
N ILE A 146 21.06 -25.27 0.63
CA ILE A 146 20.37 -26.50 0.21
C ILE A 146 21.02 -27.05 -1.06
N LEU A 147 21.30 -26.20 -2.05
CA LEU A 147 21.99 -26.60 -3.28
C LEU A 147 23.39 -27.15 -3.01
N LEU A 148 24.13 -26.55 -2.08
CA LEU A 148 25.46 -27.02 -1.68
C LEU A 148 25.41 -28.45 -1.12
N VAL A 149 24.50 -28.70 -0.16
CA VAL A 149 24.37 -30.02 0.47
C VAL A 149 23.91 -31.08 -0.54
N LEU A 150 22.94 -30.75 -1.40
CA LEU A 150 22.47 -31.66 -2.44
C LEU A 150 23.56 -31.94 -3.48
N GLY A 151 24.30 -30.90 -3.90
CA GLY A 151 25.41 -31.04 -4.84
C GLY A 151 26.52 -31.95 -4.30
N LEU A 152 26.89 -31.77 -3.03
CA LEU A 152 27.85 -32.65 -2.36
C LEU A 152 27.35 -34.10 -2.24
N GLY A 153 26.05 -34.28 -1.95
CA GLY A 153 25.43 -35.61 -1.90
C GLY A 153 25.46 -36.34 -3.24
N VAL A 154 25.16 -35.64 -4.34
CA VAL A 154 25.23 -36.20 -5.70
C VAL A 154 26.66 -36.54 -6.09
N ALA A 155 27.62 -35.66 -5.81
CA ALA A 155 29.03 -35.92 -6.09
C ALA A 155 29.56 -37.13 -5.30
N PHE A 156 29.15 -37.28 -4.04
CA PHE A 156 29.51 -38.43 -3.22
C PHE A 156 28.94 -39.76 -3.76
N LEU A 157 27.67 -39.75 -4.19
CA LEU A 157 27.04 -40.92 -4.81
C LEU A 157 27.72 -41.32 -6.13
N ALA A 158 28.10 -40.35 -6.95
CA ALA A 158 28.84 -40.61 -8.19
C ALA A 158 30.19 -41.30 -7.91
N LEU A 159 30.94 -40.82 -6.92
CA LEU A 159 32.21 -41.43 -6.51
C LEU A 159 32.03 -42.86 -5.96
N LEU A 160 30.97 -43.11 -5.18
CA LEU A 160 30.67 -44.46 -4.69
C LEU A 160 30.34 -45.42 -5.83
N LEU A 161 29.53 -44.99 -6.79
CA LEU A 161 29.18 -45.79 -7.96
C LEU A 161 30.40 -46.09 -8.82
N GLU A 162 31.28 -45.12 -9.03
CA GLU A 162 32.53 -45.30 -9.77
C GLU A 162 33.44 -46.34 -9.07
N LYS A 163 33.59 -46.23 -7.75
CA LYS A 163 34.41 -47.17 -6.97
C LYS A 163 33.85 -48.60 -7.02
N LEU A 164 32.53 -48.75 -6.92
CA LEU A 164 31.86 -50.06 -7.00
C LEU A 164 31.97 -50.67 -8.41
N THR A 165 31.85 -49.85 -9.44
CA THR A 165 31.99 -50.29 -10.83
C THR A 165 33.43 -50.74 -11.10
N ASN A 166 34.41 -49.94 -10.69
CA ASN A 166 35.83 -50.26 -10.87
C ASN A 166 36.31 -51.46 -10.02
N SER A 167 35.68 -51.76 -8.89
CA SER A 167 36.00 -52.97 -8.11
C SER A 167 35.47 -54.27 -8.73
N THR A 168 34.54 -54.16 -9.68
CA THR A 168 33.86 -55.32 -10.29
C THR A 168 34.46 -55.73 -11.64
N THR A 169 35.48 -55.00 -12.12
CA THR A 169 36.21 -55.34 -13.35
C THR A 169 37.44 -56.18 -12.98
N PRO A 170 37.39 -57.53 -13.03
CA PRO A 170 38.59 -58.34 -12.88
C PRO A 170 39.52 -58.01 -14.05
N SER A 171 40.79 -57.77 -13.73
CA SER A 171 41.87 -57.64 -14.70
C SER A 171 41.97 -58.91 -15.54
N THR A 172 41.38 -58.92 -16.73
CA THR A 172 41.77 -59.85 -17.80
C THR A 172 43.12 -59.40 -18.32
N THR A 173 44.17 -59.72 -17.57
CA THR A 173 45.52 -59.93 -18.09
C THR A 173 45.50 -61.23 -18.87
N SER A 174 45.59 -61.16 -20.19
CA SER A 174 46.06 -62.26 -21.04
C SER A 174 47.43 -61.90 -21.62
N PRO A 175 48.35 -62.88 -21.74
CA PRO A 175 49.78 -62.71 -21.98
C PRO A 175 50.15 -62.14 -23.36
#